data_AF-A0A175VVM3-F1
#
_entry.id   AF-A0A175VVM3-F1
#
_cell.length_a   1.000
_cell.length_b   1.000
_cell.length_c   1.000
_cell.angle_alpha   90.00
_cell.angle_beta   90.00
_cell.angle_gamma   90.00
#
_symmetry.space_group_name_H-M   'P 1'
#
loop_
_entity.id
_entity.type
_entity.pdbx_description
1 polymer ?
#
loop_
_entity_poly.entity_id
_entity_poly.type
_entity_poly.pdbx_seq_one_letter_code
_entity_poly.pdbx_strand_id
1 'polypeptide(L)'
;MGSGNVWAGAVAAAIFVVLTYRYVIHLALSPLAHIPNAHWSAPFSRLWILGIRFTHRENRTLHAAHYRLGPVIRVGPYELSINDIESVRTVYQGGFEKPAWYSVFDNYGVPCMFSSRSADEHSARKRLISHVYSKSYIHSSPAASAQASAILYDRLLPILEGSLAETQKPHGIDMYSVFMGATMDFIASYVFGLGKGTDFLSNKAYREHFLQLYKARNDYGFYDQEMPQFTKLCRKIGVPLCPKWVDAANSELGEVVPTSL
;
A
#
# COMPACT_ATOMS: atom_id res chain seq x y z
N MET A 1 40.96 -34.42 -26.64
CA MET A 1 40.54 -34.15 -25.24
C MET A 1 40.90 -32.74 -24.72
N GLY A 2 41.53 -31.84 -25.49
CA GLY A 2 42.04 -30.56 -24.96
C GLY A 2 41.10 -29.34 -25.00
N SER A 3 40.06 -29.33 -25.83
CA SER A 3 39.21 -28.14 -26.01
C SER A 3 38.27 -27.88 -24.83
N GLY A 4 37.72 -28.93 -24.19
CA GLY A 4 36.72 -28.81 -23.12
C GLY A 4 37.22 -28.02 -21.90
N ASN A 5 38.48 -28.23 -21.49
CA ASN A 5 39.04 -27.56 -20.30
C ASN A 5 39.31 -26.07 -20.55
N VAL A 6 39.64 -25.68 -21.78
CA VAL A 6 39.85 -24.28 -22.15
C VAL A 6 38.54 -23.50 -22.08
N TRP A 7 37.44 -24.08 -22.59
CA TRP A 7 36.11 -23.47 -22.48
C TRP A 7 35.64 -23.38 -21.03
N ALA A 8 35.86 -24.42 -20.21
CA ALA A 8 35.52 -24.39 -18.79
C ALA A 8 36.28 -23.28 -18.04
N GLY A 9 37.59 -23.13 -18.29
CA GLY A 9 38.40 -22.06 -17.71
C GLY A 9 37.95 -20.67 -18.16
N ALA A 10 37.65 -20.49 -19.45
CA ALA A 10 37.16 -19.22 -19.98
C ALA A 10 35.79 -18.83 -19.39
N VAL A 11 34.87 -19.78 -19.25
CA VAL A 11 33.56 -19.55 -18.62
C VAL A 11 33.72 -19.21 -17.13
N ALA A 12 34.56 -19.92 -16.39
CA ALA A 12 34.83 -19.62 -14.99
C ALA A 12 35.44 -18.22 -14.80
N ALA A 13 36.40 -17.83 -15.64
CA ALA A 13 37.00 -16.51 -15.63
C ALA A 13 35.97 -15.41 -15.98
N ALA A 14 35.12 -15.63 -17.00
CA ALA A 14 34.07 -14.69 -17.37
C ALA A 14 33.05 -14.50 -16.23
N ILE A 15 32.62 -15.59 -15.59
CA ILE A 15 31.73 -15.53 -14.41
C ILE A 15 32.41 -14.75 -13.28
N PHE A 16 33.68 -15.03 -12.98
CA PHE A 16 34.43 -14.32 -11.95
C PHE A 16 34.52 -12.82 -12.21
N VAL A 17 34.82 -12.41 -13.45
CA VAL A 17 34.87 -11.00 -13.86
C VAL A 17 33.50 -10.33 -13.72
N VAL A 18 32.44 -10.98 -14.20
CA VAL A 18 31.06 -10.44 -14.11
C VAL A 18 30.62 -10.28 -12.65
N LEU A 19 30.89 -11.29 -11.80
CA LEU A 19 30.56 -11.23 -10.38
C LEU A 19 31.36 -10.14 -9.68
N THR A 20 32.67 -10.04 -9.94
CA THR A 20 33.53 -9.01 -9.37
C THR A 20 33.06 -7.62 -9.79
N TYR A 21 32.73 -7.44 -11.07
CA TYR A 21 32.20 -6.18 -11.56
C TYR A 21 30.85 -5.83 -10.88
N ARG A 22 29.92 -6.79 -10.83
CA ARG A 22 28.56 -6.56 -10.32
C ARG A 22 28.50 -6.31 -8.81
N TYR A 23 29.30 -7.03 -8.03
CA TYR A 23 29.22 -7.07 -6.57
C TYR A 23 30.35 -6.33 -5.87
N VAL A 24 31.45 -5.99 -6.54
CA VAL A 24 32.53 -5.21 -5.94
C VAL A 24 32.60 -3.85 -6.60
N ILE A 25 32.91 -3.82 -7.90
CA ILE A 25 33.22 -2.57 -8.62
C ILE A 25 31.99 -1.67 -8.71
N HIS A 26 30.86 -2.19 -9.18
CA HIS A 26 29.63 -1.41 -9.35
C HIS A 26 29.07 -0.91 -8.01
N LEU A 27 29.28 -1.64 -6.92
CA LEU A 27 28.83 -1.21 -5.59
C LEU A 27 29.78 -0.17 -4.98
N ALA A 28 31.09 -0.31 -5.18
CA ALA A 28 32.09 0.67 -4.75
C ALA A 28 31.99 1.98 -5.53
N LEU A 29 31.71 1.92 -6.84
CA LEU A 29 31.51 3.09 -7.70
C LEU A 29 30.07 3.62 -7.66
N SER A 30 29.19 2.99 -6.89
CA SER A 30 27.80 3.44 -6.78
C SER A 30 27.77 4.87 -6.21
N PRO A 31 26.95 5.77 -6.78
CA PRO A 31 26.70 7.07 -6.15
C PRO A 31 26.21 6.93 -4.70
N LEU A 32 25.65 5.78 -4.31
CA LEU A 32 25.17 5.52 -2.95
C LEU A 32 26.26 4.97 -2.00
N ALA A 33 27.49 4.77 -2.46
CA ALA A 33 28.56 4.15 -1.67
C ALA A 33 29.01 5.00 -0.47
N HIS A 34 28.85 6.33 -0.55
CA HIS A 34 29.17 7.26 0.53
C HIS A 34 28.10 7.32 1.63
N ILE A 35 26.93 6.70 1.41
CA ILE A 35 25.82 6.71 2.36
C ILE A 35 25.98 5.56 3.36
N PRO A 36 25.84 5.79 4.67
CA PRO A 36 25.92 4.75 5.68
C PRO A 36 24.95 3.59 5.43
N ASN A 37 25.45 2.36 5.54
CA ASN A 37 24.63 1.16 5.34
C ASN A 37 23.93 0.78 6.64
N ALA A 38 22.60 0.64 6.60
CA ALA A 38 21.82 0.17 7.74
C ALA A 38 22.20 -1.27 8.15
N HIS A 39 22.59 -2.08 7.17
CA HIS A 39 23.08 -3.44 7.32
C HIS A 39 24.18 -3.72 6.29
N TRP A 40 25.15 -4.56 6.65
CA TRP A 40 26.30 -4.87 5.78
C TRP A 40 25.88 -5.44 4.42
N SER A 41 24.75 -6.16 4.36
CA SER A 41 24.24 -6.76 3.12
C SER A 41 23.43 -5.78 2.25
N ALA A 42 23.06 -4.60 2.77
CA ALA A 42 22.17 -3.66 2.10
C ALA A 42 22.67 -3.23 0.70
N PRO A 43 23.98 -2.97 0.47
CA PRO A 43 24.48 -2.67 -0.87
C PRO A 43 24.26 -3.79 -1.88
N PHE A 44 24.29 -5.05 -1.43
CA PHE A 44 24.31 -6.23 -2.29
C PHE A 44 22.91 -6.75 -2.61
N SER A 45 21.98 -6.64 -1.65
CA SER A 45 20.67 -7.26 -1.77
C SER A 45 19.61 -6.58 -0.90
N ARG A 46 18.35 -6.65 -1.37
CA ARG A 46 17.16 -6.21 -0.61
C ARG A 46 16.72 -7.22 0.45
N LEU A 47 17.36 -8.39 0.56
CA LEU A 47 16.93 -9.45 1.47
C LEU A 47 16.82 -9.02 2.93
N TRP A 48 17.73 -8.16 3.39
CA TRP A 48 17.67 -7.64 4.76
C TRP A 48 16.42 -6.77 4.99
N ILE A 49 16.17 -5.78 4.12
CA ILE A 49 15.00 -4.90 4.23
C ILE A 49 13.69 -5.69 4.07
N LEU A 50 13.67 -6.67 3.16
CA LEU A 50 12.54 -7.57 2.99
C LEU A 50 12.29 -8.43 4.24
N GLY A 51 13.33 -8.94 4.89
CA GLY A 51 13.21 -9.71 6.13
C GLY A 51 12.64 -8.88 7.30
N ILE A 52 13.03 -7.61 7.44
CA ILE A 52 12.48 -6.74 8.50
C ILE A 52 11.04 -6.31 8.20
N ARG A 53 10.67 -6.14 6.91
CA ARG A 53 9.28 -5.90 6.47
C ARG A 53 8.39 -7.11 6.73
N PHE A 54 8.87 -8.29 6.37
CA PHE A 54 8.18 -9.56 6.61
C PHE A 54 7.90 -9.81 8.10
N THR A 55 8.81 -9.38 8.98
CA THR A 55 8.65 -9.52 10.44
C THR A 55 7.94 -8.33 11.10
N HIS A 56 7.40 -7.39 10.31
CA HIS A 56 6.70 -6.18 10.77
C HIS A 56 7.52 -5.31 11.74
N ARG A 57 8.84 -5.29 11.57
CA ARG A 57 9.79 -4.57 12.43
C ARG A 57 10.46 -3.39 11.73
N GLU A 58 10.04 -3.04 10.52
CA GLU A 58 10.66 -2.00 9.69
C GLU A 58 10.79 -0.67 10.45
N ASN A 59 9.67 -0.11 10.94
CA ASN A 59 9.69 1.19 11.65
C ASN A 59 10.68 1.22 12.81
N ARG A 60 10.60 0.22 13.71
CA ARG A 60 11.50 0.12 14.88
C ARG A 60 12.97 -0.01 14.47
N THR A 61 13.24 -0.84 13.47
CA THR A 61 14.61 -1.14 13.02
C THR A 61 15.24 0.06 12.32
N LEU A 62 14.49 0.70 11.41
CA LEU A 62 14.97 1.87 10.68
C LEU A 62 15.12 3.08 11.60
N HIS A 63 14.21 3.28 12.55
CA HIS A 63 14.35 4.35 13.54
C HIS A 63 15.64 4.21 14.36
N ALA A 64 15.93 3.01 14.87
CA ALA A 64 17.18 2.74 15.59
C ALA A 64 18.42 2.90 14.69
N ALA A 65 18.33 2.51 13.42
CA ALA A 65 19.42 2.69 12.46
C ALA A 65 19.68 4.18 12.17
N HIS A 66 18.64 4.98 11.99
CA HIS A 66 18.75 6.43 11.82
C HIS A 66 19.36 7.12 13.03
N TYR A 67 18.94 6.73 14.24
CA TYR A 67 19.53 7.26 15.47
C TYR A 67 21.04 7.03 15.55
N ARG A 68 21.52 5.89 15.04
CA ARG A 68 22.94 5.50 15.07
C ARG A 68 23.78 6.04 13.92
N LEU A 69 23.22 6.07 12.70
CA LEU A 69 23.97 6.28 11.47
C LEU A 69 23.70 7.63 10.82
N GLY A 70 22.64 8.33 11.25
CA GLY A 70 22.26 9.64 10.74
C GLY A 70 20.98 9.65 9.91
N PRO A 71 20.67 10.81 9.30
CA PRO A 71 19.36 11.08 8.68
C PRO A 71 19.13 10.30 7.39
N VAL A 72 20.17 9.91 6.66
CA VAL A 72 20.04 9.17 5.40
C VAL A 72 20.86 7.89 5.51
N ILE A 73 20.20 6.76 5.31
CA ILE A 73 20.82 5.44 5.39
C ILE A 73 20.44 4.59 4.17
N ARG A 74 21.35 3.75 3.73
CA ARG A 74 21.13 2.79 2.64
C ARG A 74 20.54 1.50 3.19
N VAL A 75 19.37 1.10 2.67
CA VAL A 75 18.64 -0.11 3.10
C VAL A 75 18.59 -1.19 2.02
N GLY A 76 18.91 -0.83 0.78
CA GLY A 76 19.04 -1.75 -0.35
C GLY A 76 20.02 -1.24 -1.41
N PRO A 77 20.22 -2.00 -2.51
CA PRO A 77 21.17 -1.64 -3.55
C PRO A 77 20.86 -0.29 -4.21
N TYR A 78 19.56 0.03 -4.32
CA TYR A 78 19.03 1.26 -4.93
C TYR A 78 17.93 1.89 -4.05
N GLU A 79 17.98 1.66 -2.74
CA GLU A 79 16.93 2.04 -1.80
C GLU A 79 17.55 2.74 -0.60
N LEU A 80 17.10 3.97 -0.35
CA LEU A 80 17.50 4.82 0.76
C LEU A 80 16.33 5.01 1.71
N SER A 81 16.61 5.08 3.00
CA SER A 81 15.67 5.54 4.02
C SER A 81 16.14 6.92 4.50
N ILE A 82 15.17 7.83 4.66
CA ILE A 82 15.40 9.24 4.96
C ILE A 82 14.58 9.61 6.19
N ASN A 83 15.24 10.19 7.18
CA ASN A 83 14.67 10.72 8.42
C ASN A 83 15.21 12.14 8.64
N ASP A 84 14.94 13.01 7.69
CA ASP A 84 15.27 14.44 7.70
C ASP A 84 14.21 15.23 6.95
N ILE A 85 13.77 16.34 7.53
CA ILE A 85 12.61 17.11 7.04
C ILE A 85 12.93 17.76 5.69
N GLU A 86 14.12 18.34 5.53
CA GLU A 86 14.51 19.01 4.29
C GLU A 86 14.65 18.00 3.14
N SER A 87 15.29 16.85 3.42
CA SER A 87 15.42 15.76 2.45
C SER A 87 14.05 15.17 2.06
N VAL A 88 13.14 15.00 3.03
CA VAL A 88 11.76 14.58 2.76
C VAL A 88 11.08 15.59 1.83
N ARG A 89 11.21 16.90 2.11
CA ARG A 89 10.68 17.94 1.25
C ARG A 89 11.23 17.86 -0.18
N THR A 90 12.53 17.64 -0.35
CA THR A 90 13.15 17.46 -1.66
C THR A 90 12.56 16.27 -2.40
N VAL A 91 12.36 15.13 -1.75
CA VAL A 91 11.79 13.93 -2.40
C VAL A 91 10.33 14.15 -2.80
N TYR A 92 9.51 14.73 -1.92
CA TYR A 92 8.08 14.92 -2.17
C TYR A 92 7.79 16.07 -3.15
N GLN A 93 8.61 17.12 -3.19
CA GLN A 93 8.42 18.28 -4.06
C GLN A 93 9.26 18.24 -5.34
N GLY A 94 10.29 17.40 -5.40
CA GLY A 94 11.25 17.34 -6.50
C GLY A 94 10.72 16.73 -7.81
N GLY A 95 9.47 16.25 -7.83
CA GLY A 95 8.88 15.69 -9.04
C GLY A 95 9.43 14.32 -9.43
N PHE A 96 10.01 13.57 -8.48
CA PHE A 96 10.45 12.20 -8.72
C PHE A 96 9.27 11.30 -9.10
N GLU A 97 9.46 10.47 -10.13
CA GLU A 97 8.43 9.54 -10.58
C GLU A 97 8.24 8.40 -9.58
N LYS A 98 7.01 7.88 -9.53
CA LYS A 98 6.71 6.72 -8.69
C LYS A 98 7.35 5.46 -9.27
N PRO A 99 7.94 4.62 -8.42
CA PRO A 99 8.49 3.33 -8.85
C PRO A 99 7.38 2.39 -9.32
N ALA A 100 7.79 1.35 -10.05
CA ALA A 100 6.88 0.30 -10.52
C ALA A 100 6.10 -0.39 -9.38
N TRP A 101 6.58 -0.31 -8.13
CA TRP A 101 5.88 -0.81 -6.95
C TRP A 101 4.45 -0.26 -6.82
N TYR A 102 4.18 0.97 -7.27
CA TYR A 102 2.83 1.55 -7.22
C TYR A 102 1.80 0.86 -8.11
N SER A 103 2.20 0.00 -9.06
CA SER A 103 1.25 -0.72 -9.92
C SER A 103 0.39 -1.73 -9.14
N VAL A 104 0.76 -2.05 -7.89
CA VAL A 104 -0.10 -2.84 -6.99
C VAL A 104 -1.43 -2.15 -6.66
N PHE A 105 -1.52 -0.83 -6.88
CA PHE A 105 -2.73 -0.03 -6.69
C PHE A 105 -3.47 0.25 -8.02
N ASP A 106 -3.08 -0.40 -9.11
CA ASP A 106 -3.84 -0.33 -10.36
C ASP A 106 -5.21 -0.99 -10.17
N ASN A 107 -6.25 -0.37 -10.74
CA ASN A 107 -7.61 -0.89 -10.64
C ASN A 107 -7.98 -1.53 -11.97
N TYR A 108 -8.39 -2.79 -11.95
CA TYR A 108 -8.73 -3.55 -13.17
C TYR A 108 -7.59 -3.58 -14.22
N GLY A 109 -6.34 -3.58 -13.75
CA GLY A 109 -5.15 -3.55 -14.63
C GLY A 109 -4.89 -2.18 -15.28
N VAL A 110 -5.63 -1.14 -14.88
CA VAL A 110 -5.46 0.23 -15.37
C VAL A 110 -4.90 1.10 -14.25
N PRO A 111 -3.82 1.86 -14.49
CA PRO A 111 -3.36 2.83 -13.53
C PRO A 111 -4.48 3.79 -13.17
N CYS A 112 -4.67 4.07 -11.89
CA CYS A 112 -5.56 5.12 -11.40
C CYS A 112 -4.76 6.39 -11.11
N MET A 113 -5.40 7.51 -10.75
CA MET A 113 -4.68 8.75 -10.42
C MET A 113 -3.60 8.54 -9.34
N PHE A 114 -3.83 7.64 -8.39
CA PHE A 114 -2.87 7.33 -7.33
C PHE A 114 -1.68 6.48 -7.83
N SER A 115 -1.91 5.52 -8.72
CA SER A 115 -0.85 4.64 -9.23
C SER A 115 -0.17 5.15 -10.50
N SER A 116 -0.71 6.18 -11.18
CA SER A 116 -0.06 6.87 -12.30
C SER A 116 1.36 7.29 -11.91
N ARG A 117 2.34 6.84 -12.70
CA ARG A 117 3.77 6.97 -12.39
C ARG A 117 4.40 8.25 -12.90
N SER A 118 3.96 8.72 -14.06
CA SER A 118 4.42 9.98 -14.63
C SER A 118 3.70 11.16 -13.98
N ALA A 119 4.44 12.24 -13.77
CA ALA A 119 3.90 13.47 -13.19
C ALA A 119 2.83 14.10 -14.09
N ASP A 120 3.00 14.01 -15.42
CA ASP A 120 2.07 14.57 -16.40
C ASP A 120 0.72 13.86 -16.40
N GLU A 121 0.71 12.53 -16.43
CA GLU A 121 -0.53 11.74 -16.38
C GLU A 121 -1.27 11.96 -15.06
N HIS A 122 -0.54 11.96 -13.94
CA HIS A 122 -1.10 12.26 -12.63
C HIS A 122 -1.74 13.66 -12.60
N SER A 123 -1.02 14.67 -13.09
CA SER A 123 -1.47 16.07 -13.11
C SER A 123 -2.69 16.26 -13.99
N ALA A 124 -2.72 15.64 -15.18
CA ALA A 124 -3.85 15.69 -16.09
C ALA A 124 -5.11 15.11 -15.43
N ARG A 125 -5.03 13.92 -14.84
CA ARG A 125 -6.16 13.25 -14.18
C ARG A 125 -6.64 14.01 -12.95
N LYS A 126 -5.71 14.49 -12.12
CA LYS A 126 -6.04 15.32 -10.95
C LYS A 126 -6.80 16.57 -11.36
N ARG A 127 -6.37 17.26 -12.43
CA ARG A 127 -7.03 18.47 -12.92
C ARG A 127 -8.49 18.20 -13.29
N LEU A 128 -8.79 17.07 -13.93
CA LEU A 128 -10.15 16.70 -14.35
C LEU A 128 -11.15 16.61 -13.18
N ILE A 129 -10.73 16.07 -12.03
CA ILE A 129 -11.65 15.76 -10.91
C ILE A 129 -11.45 16.65 -9.68
N SER A 130 -10.37 17.42 -9.60
CA SER A 130 -10.02 18.19 -8.38
C SER A 130 -11.12 19.14 -7.90
N HIS A 131 -11.90 19.72 -8.82
CA HIS A 131 -12.96 20.65 -8.49
C HIS A 131 -14.05 20.01 -7.62
N VAL A 132 -14.51 18.80 -7.95
CA VAL A 132 -15.61 18.16 -7.21
C VAL A 132 -15.19 17.79 -5.79
N TYR A 133 -13.90 17.47 -5.57
CA TYR A 133 -13.36 17.20 -4.25
C TYR A 133 -12.87 18.45 -3.49
N SER A 134 -13.06 19.65 -4.05
CA SER A 134 -12.64 20.88 -3.38
C SER A 134 -13.54 21.18 -2.17
N LYS A 135 -12.94 21.75 -1.11
CA LYS A 135 -13.69 22.15 0.08
C LYS A 135 -14.83 23.12 -0.27
N SER A 136 -14.58 24.10 -1.13
CA SER A 136 -15.59 25.05 -1.57
C SER A 136 -16.78 24.39 -2.25
N TYR A 137 -16.54 23.40 -3.12
CA TYR A 137 -17.60 22.67 -3.81
C TYR A 137 -18.41 21.79 -2.84
N ILE A 138 -17.73 21.05 -1.96
CA ILE A 138 -18.41 20.18 -0.99
C ILE A 138 -19.29 21.00 -0.05
N HIS A 139 -18.77 22.10 0.49
CA HIS A 139 -19.51 22.95 1.44
C HIS A 139 -20.68 23.72 0.79
N SER A 140 -20.62 24.02 -0.50
CA SER A 140 -21.71 24.72 -1.20
C SER A 140 -22.72 23.77 -1.85
N SER A 141 -22.43 22.47 -1.90
CA SER A 141 -23.30 21.47 -2.55
C SER A 141 -24.51 21.13 -1.68
N PRO A 142 -25.75 21.43 -2.13
CA PRO A 142 -26.96 21.05 -1.41
C PRO A 142 -27.10 19.53 -1.28
N ALA A 143 -26.69 18.79 -2.32
CA ALA A 143 -26.71 17.33 -2.32
C ALA A 143 -25.77 16.75 -1.26
N ALA A 144 -24.53 17.24 -1.16
CA ALA A 144 -23.57 16.78 -0.15
C ALA A 144 -24.06 17.12 1.26
N SER A 145 -24.66 18.30 1.46
CA SER A 145 -25.24 18.70 2.74
C SER A 145 -26.42 17.80 3.16
N ALA A 146 -27.31 17.46 2.23
CA ALA A 146 -28.42 16.55 2.48
C ALA A 146 -27.94 15.13 2.81
N GLN A 147 -26.96 14.62 2.05
CA GLN A 147 -26.32 13.32 2.32
C GLN A 147 -25.66 13.30 3.71
N ALA A 148 -24.90 14.35 4.05
CA ALA A 148 -24.24 14.46 5.35
C ALA A 148 -25.24 14.53 6.50
N SER A 149 -26.32 15.29 6.34
CA SER A 149 -27.38 15.38 7.34
C SER A 149 -28.02 14.02 7.59
N ALA A 150 -28.39 13.29 6.53
CA ALA A 150 -28.97 11.96 6.66
C ALA A 150 -28.01 10.96 7.34
N ILE A 151 -26.74 10.94 6.94
CA ILE A 151 -25.75 10.01 7.50
C ILE A 151 -25.46 10.35 8.97
N LEU A 152 -25.32 11.63 9.32
CA LEU A 152 -24.98 12.04 10.68
C LEU A 152 -26.17 11.89 11.63
N TYR A 153 -27.33 12.46 11.28
CA TYR A 153 -28.48 12.53 12.18
C TYR A 153 -29.34 11.27 12.17
N ASP A 154 -29.53 10.64 11.01
CA ASP A 154 -30.44 9.50 10.91
C ASP A 154 -29.73 8.16 11.13
N ARG A 155 -28.40 8.10 10.97
CA ARG A 155 -27.63 6.85 11.08
C ARG A 155 -26.59 6.86 12.19
N LEU A 156 -25.69 7.85 12.23
CA LEU A 156 -24.59 7.86 13.20
C LEU A 156 -25.05 8.22 14.62
N LEU A 157 -25.79 9.32 14.76
CA LEU A 157 -26.22 9.81 16.08
C LEU A 157 -27.05 8.79 16.85
N PRO A 158 -28.02 8.06 16.25
CA PRO A 158 -28.78 7.03 16.95
C PRO A 158 -27.92 5.87 17.47
N ILE A 159 -26.80 5.54 16.79
CA ILE A 159 -25.86 4.51 17.29
C ILE A 159 -25.13 5.04 18.53
N LEU A 160 -24.69 6.30 18.51
CA LEU A 160 -24.01 6.92 19.65
C LEU A 160 -24.96 7.04 20.85
N GLU A 161 -26.18 7.52 20.64
CA GLU A 161 -27.20 7.60 21.70
C GLU A 161 -27.59 6.21 22.22
N GLY A 162 -27.80 5.25 21.31
CA GLY A 162 -28.11 3.86 21.66
C GLY A 162 -27.00 3.17 22.46
N SER A 163 -25.74 3.59 22.31
CA SER A 163 -24.63 3.07 23.13
C SER A 163 -24.72 3.41 24.62
N LEU A 164 -25.51 4.44 24.95
CA LEU A 164 -25.77 4.87 26.32
C LEU A 164 -26.96 4.13 26.96
N ALA A 165 -27.69 3.33 26.19
CA ALA A 165 -28.85 2.60 26.70
C ALA A 165 -28.44 1.59 27.78
N GLU A 166 -29.26 1.47 28.82
CA GLU A 166 -29.08 0.51 29.92
C GLU A 166 -28.93 -0.95 29.43
N THR A 167 -29.56 -1.27 28.30
CA THR A 167 -29.50 -2.60 27.66
C THR A 167 -28.14 -2.94 27.04
N GLN A 168 -27.24 -1.96 26.87
CA GLN A 168 -25.90 -2.14 26.30
C GLN A 168 -24.80 -2.24 27.35
N LYS A 169 -25.11 -2.55 28.61
CA LYS A 169 -24.07 -2.70 29.64
C LYS A 169 -23.21 -3.96 29.44
N PRO A 170 -21.86 -3.87 29.59
CA PRO A 170 -21.09 -2.66 29.87
C PRO A 170 -21.03 -1.73 28.66
N HIS A 171 -21.22 -0.43 28.90
CA HIS A 171 -21.24 0.58 27.84
C HIS A 171 -19.95 0.54 27.00
N GLY A 172 -20.11 0.61 25.68
CA GLY A 172 -19.00 0.65 24.75
C GLY A 172 -19.42 0.20 23.36
N ILE A 173 -18.96 0.91 22.34
CA ILE A 173 -19.13 0.55 20.93
C ILE A 173 -17.77 0.49 20.25
N ASP A 174 -17.65 -0.38 19.26
CA ASP A 174 -16.46 -0.40 18.38
C ASP A 174 -16.50 0.82 17.45
N MET A 175 -15.88 1.91 17.90
CA MET A 175 -15.79 3.14 17.11
C MET A 175 -14.99 2.96 15.82
N TYR A 176 -14.08 1.99 15.73
CA TYR A 176 -13.39 1.72 14.48
C TYR A 176 -14.37 1.18 13.44
N SER A 177 -15.22 0.22 13.83
CA SER A 177 -16.26 -0.30 12.93
C SER A 177 -17.26 0.79 12.52
N VAL A 178 -17.77 1.57 13.49
CA VAL A 178 -18.69 2.69 13.22
C VAL A 178 -18.05 3.71 12.29
N PHE A 179 -16.79 4.09 12.50
CA PHE A 179 -16.07 5.05 11.65
C PHE A 179 -15.87 4.53 10.22
N MET A 180 -15.52 3.24 10.06
CA MET A 180 -15.39 2.63 8.74
C MET A 180 -16.75 2.56 8.02
N GLY A 181 -17.83 2.23 8.73
CA GLY A 181 -19.18 2.26 8.20
C GLY A 181 -19.62 3.66 7.75
N ALA A 182 -19.39 4.67 8.60
CA ALA A 182 -19.67 6.07 8.24
C ALA A 182 -18.89 6.48 6.99
N THR A 183 -17.60 6.15 6.92
CA THR A 183 -16.74 6.47 5.77
C THR A 183 -17.30 5.88 4.48
N MET A 184 -17.72 4.61 4.50
CA MET A 184 -18.35 3.96 3.33
C MET A 184 -19.64 4.67 2.93
N ASP A 185 -20.51 4.97 3.90
CA ASP A 185 -21.78 5.65 3.63
C ASP A 185 -21.58 7.04 3.02
N PHE A 186 -20.63 7.81 3.53
CA PHE A 186 -20.27 9.11 2.97
C PHE A 186 -19.72 9.00 1.55
N ILE A 187 -18.74 8.11 1.31
CA ILE A 187 -18.11 7.98 0.00
C ILE A 187 -19.09 7.44 -1.04
N ALA A 188 -19.80 6.36 -0.72
CA ALA A 188 -20.76 5.73 -1.63
C ALA A 188 -21.94 6.67 -1.93
N SER A 189 -22.45 7.39 -0.92
CA SER A 189 -23.52 8.38 -1.15
C SER A 189 -23.03 9.59 -1.93
N TYR A 190 -21.79 10.03 -1.74
CA TYR A 190 -21.23 11.13 -2.51
C TYR A 190 -21.08 10.77 -3.99
N VAL A 191 -20.63 9.55 -4.30
CA VAL A 191 -20.42 9.09 -5.68
C VAL A 191 -21.72 8.67 -6.37
N PHE A 192 -22.60 7.94 -5.68
CA PHE A 192 -23.79 7.31 -6.29
C PHE A 192 -25.12 7.95 -5.86
N GLY A 193 -25.09 8.91 -4.93
CA GLY A 193 -26.28 9.47 -4.31
C GLY A 193 -26.76 8.63 -3.11
N LEU A 194 -27.47 9.25 -2.17
CA LEU A 194 -27.89 8.60 -0.92
C LEU A 194 -28.71 7.31 -1.13
N GLY A 195 -29.57 7.27 -2.17
CA GLY A 195 -30.42 6.12 -2.46
C GLY A 195 -29.71 4.94 -3.15
N LYS A 196 -28.48 5.13 -3.64
CA LYS A 196 -27.64 4.07 -4.24
C LYS A 196 -26.31 3.90 -3.51
N GLY A 197 -26.08 4.71 -2.47
CA GLY A 197 -24.95 4.58 -1.55
C GLY A 197 -25.14 3.39 -0.61
N THR A 198 -24.14 3.16 0.23
CA THR A 198 -24.21 2.14 1.27
C THR A 198 -24.99 2.64 2.48
N ASP A 199 -25.43 1.71 3.33
CA ASP A 199 -25.99 1.96 4.66
C ASP A 199 -25.38 0.99 5.68
N PHE A 200 -24.07 1.13 5.90
CA PHE A 200 -23.30 0.31 6.81
C PHE A 200 -23.56 0.69 8.26
N LEU A 201 -23.84 1.97 8.53
CA LEU A 201 -24.12 2.41 9.89
C LEU A 201 -25.36 1.71 10.47
N SER A 202 -26.46 1.69 9.71
CA SER A 202 -27.71 1.07 10.17
C SER A 202 -27.66 -0.46 10.15
N ASN A 203 -26.79 -1.06 9.31
CA ASN A 203 -26.63 -2.52 9.21
C ASN A 203 -25.33 -3.01 9.84
N LYS A 204 -25.32 -3.14 11.18
CA LYS A 204 -24.15 -3.61 11.95
C LYS A 204 -23.62 -4.94 11.43
N ALA A 205 -24.46 -5.95 11.25
CA ALA A 205 -24.01 -7.29 10.85
C ALA A 205 -23.25 -7.27 9.51
N TYR A 206 -23.80 -6.57 8.52
CA TYR A 206 -23.16 -6.42 7.22
C TYR A 206 -21.88 -5.60 7.30
N ARG A 207 -21.88 -4.51 8.07
CA ARG A 207 -20.69 -3.68 8.30
C ARG A 207 -19.55 -4.47 8.93
N GLU A 208 -19.82 -5.24 10.00
CA GLU A 208 -18.79 -6.05 10.66
C GLU A 208 -18.25 -7.14 9.72
N HIS A 209 -19.13 -7.78 8.94
CA HIS A 209 -18.73 -8.78 7.96
C HIS A 209 -17.82 -8.19 6.88
N PHE A 210 -18.24 -7.08 6.25
CA PHE A 210 -17.44 -6.39 5.26
C PHE A 210 -16.09 -5.93 5.83
N LEU A 211 -16.08 -5.41 7.06
CA LEU A 211 -14.87 -5.00 7.74
C LEU A 211 -13.92 -6.19 8.01
N GLN A 212 -14.47 -7.35 8.37
CA GLN A 212 -13.69 -8.57 8.57
C GLN A 212 -13.06 -9.06 7.26
N LEU A 213 -13.82 -9.04 6.15
CA LEU A 213 -13.29 -9.34 4.82
C LEU A 213 -12.15 -8.39 4.44
N TYR A 214 -12.29 -7.10 4.75
CA TYR A 214 -11.24 -6.12 4.49
C TYR A 214 -9.98 -6.39 5.33
N LYS A 215 -10.15 -6.64 6.65
CA LYS A 215 -9.06 -6.94 7.58
C LYS A 215 -8.31 -8.22 7.23
N ALA A 216 -8.97 -9.22 6.63
CA ALA A 216 -8.37 -10.48 6.18
C ALA A 216 -7.10 -10.28 5.33
N ARG A 217 -6.99 -9.13 4.65
CA ARG A 217 -5.88 -8.81 3.75
C ARG A 217 -4.66 -8.20 4.46
N ASN A 218 -4.84 -7.64 5.66
CA ASN A 218 -3.85 -6.74 6.29
C ASN A 218 -2.47 -7.40 6.46
N ASP A 219 -2.45 -8.67 6.87
CA ASP A 219 -1.19 -9.37 7.18
C ASP A 219 -0.56 -10.05 5.95
N TYR A 220 -1.23 -10.04 4.80
CA TYR A 220 -0.81 -10.79 3.61
C TYR A 220 -0.41 -9.93 2.42
N GLY A 221 -0.48 -8.60 2.55
CA GLY A 221 -0.07 -7.68 1.49
C GLY A 221 1.42 -7.78 1.11
N PHE A 222 2.27 -8.28 2.00
CA PHE A 222 3.73 -8.34 1.81
C PHE A 222 4.15 -9.06 0.51
N TYR A 223 3.58 -10.23 0.23
CA TYR A 223 4.03 -11.07 -0.89
C TYR A 223 3.75 -10.42 -2.24
N ASP A 224 2.54 -9.91 -2.44
CA ASP A 224 2.15 -9.28 -3.70
C ASP A 224 2.78 -7.89 -3.89
N GLN A 225 2.99 -7.14 -2.79
CA GLN A 225 3.59 -5.80 -2.85
C GLN A 225 5.12 -5.84 -3.00
N GLU A 226 5.82 -6.61 -2.16
CA GLU A 226 7.28 -6.59 -2.12
C GLU A 226 7.93 -7.58 -3.08
N MET A 227 7.25 -8.68 -3.42
CA MET A 227 7.80 -9.78 -4.21
C MET A 227 6.85 -10.29 -5.32
N PRO A 228 6.25 -9.41 -6.14
CA PRO A 228 5.18 -9.79 -7.08
C PRO A 228 5.59 -10.87 -8.07
N GLN A 229 6.83 -10.85 -8.57
CA GLN A 229 7.32 -11.86 -9.51
C GLN A 229 7.49 -13.24 -8.87
N PHE A 230 8.00 -13.27 -7.64
CA PHE A 230 8.15 -14.50 -6.87
C PHE A 230 6.77 -15.08 -6.50
N THR A 231 5.85 -14.23 -6.05
CA THR A 231 4.48 -14.64 -5.72
C THR A 231 3.74 -15.21 -6.94
N LYS A 232 3.91 -14.60 -8.12
CA LYS A 232 3.38 -15.15 -9.38
C LYS A 232 3.98 -16.50 -9.74
N LEU A 233 5.30 -16.67 -9.56
CA LEU A 233 5.97 -17.95 -9.80
C LEU A 233 5.47 -19.04 -8.84
N CYS A 234 5.40 -18.74 -7.55
CA CYS A 234 4.87 -19.63 -6.51
C CYS A 234 3.43 -20.07 -6.82
N ARG A 235 2.57 -19.14 -7.25
CA ARG A 235 1.20 -19.47 -7.70
C ARG A 235 1.20 -20.38 -8.94
N LYS A 236 2.09 -20.16 -9.90
CA LYS A 236 2.22 -20.99 -11.12
C LYS A 236 2.65 -22.44 -10.81
N ILE A 237 3.48 -22.64 -9.78
CA ILE A 237 3.90 -23.98 -9.34
C ILE A 237 2.95 -24.63 -8.32
N GLY A 238 1.80 -24.00 -8.02
CA GLY A 238 0.79 -24.54 -7.12
C GLY A 238 1.05 -24.33 -5.63
N VAL A 239 1.99 -23.45 -5.26
CA VAL A 239 2.31 -23.10 -3.86
C VAL A 239 1.92 -21.64 -3.60
N PRO A 240 0.65 -21.32 -3.34
CA PRO A 240 0.26 -19.95 -3.04
C PRO A 240 0.86 -19.49 -1.70
N LEU A 241 1.49 -18.31 -1.69
CA LEU A 241 2.06 -17.70 -0.48
C LEU A 241 0.98 -17.03 0.39
N CYS A 242 -0.11 -16.59 -0.24
CA CYS A 242 -1.28 -16.07 0.43
C CYS A 242 -2.26 -17.22 0.73
N PRO A 243 -2.83 -17.32 1.94
CA PRO A 243 -3.84 -18.31 2.25
C PRO A 243 -5.10 -18.17 1.38
N LYS A 244 -5.69 -19.30 0.99
CA LYS A 244 -6.88 -19.33 0.11
C LYS A 244 -8.09 -18.58 0.65
N TRP A 245 -8.23 -18.47 1.97
CA TRP A 245 -9.36 -17.74 2.57
C TRP A 245 -9.22 -16.22 2.39
N VAL A 246 -8.01 -15.69 2.20
CA VAL A 246 -7.79 -14.28 1.82
C VAL A 246 -8.21 -14.06 0.37
N ASP A 247 -7.90 -15.01 -0.52
CA ASP A 247 -8.38 -14.99 -1.91
C ASP A 247 -9.92 -15.05 -1.94
N ALA A 248 -10.54 -15.92 -1.14
CA ALA A 248 -12.00 -15.99 -1.02
C ALA A 248 -12.62 -14.68 -0.51
N ALA A 249 -12.00 -14.04 0.50
CA ALA A 249 -12.45 -12.74 0.98
C ALA A 249 -12.33 -11.65 -0.09
N ASN A 250 -11.27 -11.66 -0.90
CA ASN A 250 -11.12 -10.74 -2.04
C ASN A 250 -12.17 -10.98 -3.13
N SER A 251 -12.50 -12.24 -3.43
CA SER A 251 -13.56 -12.59 -4.37
C SER A 251 -14.91 -12.04 -3.91
N GLU A 252 -15.27 -12.25 -2.64
CA GLU A 252 -16.52 -11.75 -2.08
C GLU A 252 -16.59 -10.21 -2.11
N LEU A 253 -15.50 -9.52 -1.73
CA LEU A 253 -15.42 -8.06 -1.83
C LEU A 253 -15.60 -7.55 -3.28
N GLY A 254 -15.20 -8.33 -4.28
CA GLY A 254 -15.36 -7.99 -5.70
C GLY A 254 -16.76 -8.25 -6.25
N GLU A 255 -17.47 -9.27 -5.74
CA GLU A 255 -18.82 -9.64 -6.17
C GLU A 255 -19.92 -8.73 -5.61
N VAL A 256 -19.64 -8.00 -4.53
CA VAL A 256 -20.59 -7.07 -3.87
C VAL A 256 -21.02 -5.89 -4.77
N VAL A 257 -20.46 -5.71 -5.97
CA VAL A 257 -21.00 -4.81 -6.98
C VAL A 257 -22.13 -5.54 -7.72
N PRO A 258 -23.42 -5.19 -7.53
CA PRO A 258 -24.51 -5.93 -8.16
C PRO A 258 -24.37 -5.86 -9.68
N THR A 259 -24.14 -7.00 -10.33
CA THR A 259 -23.99 -7.14 -11.79
C THR A 259 -25.31 -6.97 -12.56
N SER A 260 -26.29 -6.25 -12.01
CA SER A 260 -27.51 -5.88 -12.71
C SER A 260 -27.46 -4.40 -13.10
N LEU A 261 -26.72 -4.12 -14.18
CA LEU A 261 -27.08 -3.08 -15.15
C LEU A 261 -27.89 -3.76 -16.26
#